data_AF-A0A439KQB5-F1
#
_entry.id   AF-A0A439KQB5-F1
#
_cell.length_a   1.000
_cell.length_b   1.000
_cell.length_c   1.000
_cell.angle_alpha   90.00
_cell.angle_beta   90.00
_cell.angle_gamma   90.00
#
_symmetry.space_group_name_H-M   'P 1'
#
loop_
_entity.id
_entity.type
_entity.pdbx_description
1 polymer ?
#
loop_
_entity_poly.entity_id
_entity_poly.type
_entity_poly.pdbx_seq_one_letter_code
_entity_poly.pdbx_strand_id
1 'polypeptide(L)'
;MILVGRIIALIGPVVALRLFGLGVDHPFAIFGPCILIGIGNGMTSPSANAGVMSVRTGLAGSAAGLAGAVTVAGGATFSSITAAAISEQNAIVVTLCIMLAATVFALLAGCWARFLDEQHQPEVGN
;
A
#
# COMPACT_ATOMS: atom_id res chain seq x y z
N MET A 1 1.11 -3.07 -13.25
CA MET A 1 -0.06 -3.37 -12.37
C MET A 1 0.05 -2.76 -10.97
N ILE A 2 1.26 -2.64 -10.40
CA ILE A 2 1.49 -2.05 -9.07
C ILE A 2 0.92 -0.63 -8.94
N LEU A 3 1.24 0.30 -9.85
CA LEU A 3 0.75 1.69 -9.79
C LEU A 3 -0.78 1.79 -9.84
N VAL A 4 -1.42 1.05 -10.76
CA VAL A 4 -2.89 1.04 -10.88
C VAL A 4 -3.52 0.56 -9.58
N GLY A 5 -3.01 -0.53 -9.00
CA GLY A 5 -3.49 -1.03 -7.70
C GLY A 5 -3.30 -0.02 -6.57
N ARG A 6 -2.19 0.74 -6.55
CA ARG A 6 -1.96 1.80 -5.55
C ARG A 6 -2.88 3.00 -5.74
N ILE A 7 -3.16 3.41 -6.98
CA ILE A 7 -4.12 4.48 -7.27
C ILE A 7 -5.52 4.07 -6.80
N ILE A 8 -5.94 2.84 -7.08
CA ILE A 8 -7.25 2.32 -6.60
C ILE A 8 -7.30 2.29 -5.07
N ALA A 9 -6.25 1.78 -4.42
CA ALA A 9 -6.17 1.75 -2.96
C ALA A 9 -6.20 3.15 -2.34
N LEU A 10 -5.65 4.17 -3.01
CA LEU A 10 -5.63 5.55 -2.52
C LEU A 10 -7.02 6.17 -2.46
N ILE A 11 -7.91 5.80 -3.39
CA ILE A 11 -9.29 6.32 -3.44
C ILE A 11 -10.06 5.92 -2.17
N GLY A 12 -9.84 4.72 -1.63
CA GLY A 12 -10.55 4.20 -0.45
C GLY A 12 -10.46 5.13 0.78
N PRO A 13 -9.26 5.38 1.35
CA PRO A 13 -9.09 6.26 2.51
C PRO A 13 -9.54 7.70 2.23
N VAL A 14 -9.37 8.21 1.00
CA VAL A 14 -9.82 9.55 0.62
C VAL A 14 -11.36 9.65 0.68
N VAL A 15 -12.06 8.66 0.14
CA VAL A 15 -13.52 8.60 0.18
C VAL A 15 -14.01 8.43 1.62
N ALA A 16 -13.39 7.54 2.41
CA ALA A 16 -13.74 7.34 3.81
C ALA A 16 -13.55 8.62 4.65
N LEU A 17 -12.44 9.35 4.46
CA LEU A 17 -12.19 10.63 5.14
C LEU A 17 -13.19 11.71 4.74
N ARG A 18 -13.54 11.79 3.44
CA ARG A 18 -14.55 12.73 2.94
C ARG A 18 -15.92 12.43 3.55
N LEU A 19 -16.34 11.17 3.57
CA LEU A 19 -17.63 10.77 4.14
C LEU A 19 -17.70 11.01 5.65
N PHE A 20 -16.62 10.69 6.37
CA PHE A 20 -16.52 10.98 7.80
C PHE A 20 -16.56 12.49 8.09
N GLY A 21 -15.86 13.31 7.28
CA GLY A 21 -15.88 14.76 7.41
C GLY A 21 -17.24 15.42 7.10
N LEU A 22 -18.11 14.73 6.37
CA LEU A 22 -19.50 15.15 6.13
C LEU A 22 -20.46 14.74 7.27
N GLY A 23 -19.95 14.12 8.34
CA GLY A 23 -20.74 13.69 9.49
C GLY A 23 -21.54 12.41 9.26
N VAL A 24 -21.21 11.63 8.23
CA VAL A 24 -21.86 10.33 7.98
C VAL A 24 -21.25 9.28 8.92
N ASP A 25 -21.96 8.97 9.99
CA ASP A 25 -21.59 8.05 11.08
C ASP A 25 -22.04 6.60 10.85
N HIS A 26 -22.28 6.23 9.58
CA HIS A 26 -22.73 4.89 9.23
C HIS A 26 -21.53 3.94 9.01
N PRO A 27 -21.53 2.70 9.54
CA PRO A 27 -20.42 1.75 9.39
C PRO A 27 -20.01 1.50 7.93
N PHE A 28 -20.99 1.42 7.02
CA PHE A 28 -20.71 1.25 5.58
C PHE A 28 -19.96 2.44 4.96
N ALA A 29 -20.10 3.65 5.49
CA ALA A 29 -19.40 4.82 4.97
C ALA A 29 -17.88 4.77 5.27
N ILE A 30 -17.49 4.03 6.31
CA ILE A 30 -16.10 3.85 6.73
C ILE A 30 -15.53 2.55 6.15
N PHE A 31 -16.27 1.44 6.25
CA PHE A 31 -15.79 0.12 5.80
C PHE A 31 -16.01 -0.16 4.31
N GLY A 32 -17.03 0.44 3.68
CA GLY A 32 -17.27 0.28 2.25
C GLY A 32 -16.08 0.69 1.38
N PRO A 33 -15.47 1.87 1.61
CA PRO A 33 -14.26 2.28 0.90
C PRO A 33 -13.05 1.36 1.12
N CYS A 34 -13.01 0.57 2.22
CA CYS A 34 -11.96 -0.42 2.45
C CYS A 34 -11.95 -1.55 1.39
N ILE A 35 -13.06 -1.77 0.68
CA ILE A 35 -13.10 -2.71 -0.45
C ILE A 35 -12.11 -2.29 -1.53
N LEU A 36 -12.01 -0.99 -1.83
CA LEU A 36 -11.05 -0.47 -2.82
C LEU A 36 -9.61 -0.71 -2.40
N ILE A 37 -9.33 -0.61 -1.09
CA ILE A 37 -8.03 -0.92 -0.50
C ILE A 37 -7.71 -2.39 -0.71
N GLY A 38 -8.68 -3.27 -0.46
CA GLY A 38 -8.58 -4.71 -0.69
C GLY A 38 -8.27 -5.05 -2.15
N ILE A 39 -9.02 -4.48 -3.10
CA ILE A 39 -8.80 -4.65 -4.54
C ILE A 39 -7.40 -4.17 -4.93
N GLY A 40 -7.05 -2.96 -4.51
CA GLY A 40 -5.74 -2.39 -4.81
C GLY A 40 -4.61 -3.24 -4.26
N ASN A 41 -4.72 -3.76 -3.03
CA ASN A 41 -3.74 -4.66 -2.42
C ASN A 41 -3.68 -6.00 -3.17
N GLY A 42 -4.83 -6.54 -3.57
CA GLY A 42 -4.93 -7.78 -4.35
C GLY A 42 -4.26 -7.69 -5.73
N MET A 43 -4.17 -6.50 -6.32
CA MET A 43 -3.41 -6.29 -7.56
C MET A 43 -1.92 -6.05 -7.29
N THR A 44 -1.59 -5.30 -6.25
CA THR A 44 -0.21 -4.91 -5.94
C THR A 44 0.62 -6.08 -5.39
N SER A 45 0.12 -6.83 -4.41
CA SER A 45 0.87 -7.89 -3.73
C SER A 45 1.40 -8.99 -4.66
N PRO A 46 0.59 -9.62 -5.53
CA PRO A 46 1.10 -10.64 -6.45
C PRO A 46 2.08 -10.07 -7.48
N SER A 47 1.83 -8.85 -7.97
CA SER A 47 2.73 -8.17 -8.91
C SER A 47 4.09 -7.86 -8.29
N ALA A 48 4.09 -7.38 -7.04
CA ALA A 48 5.32 -7.08 -6.30
C ALA A 48 6.08 -8.37 -5.96
N ASN A 49 5.38 -9.42 -5.52
CA ASN A 49 6.01 -10.70 -5.19
C ASN A 49 6.65 -11.35 -6.43
N ALA A 50 5.96 -11.33 -7.58
CA ALA A 50 6.53 -11.77 -8.85
C ALA A 50 7.79 -10.96 -9.22
N GLY A 51 7.75 -9.63 -9.05
CA GLY A 51 8.91 -8.76 -9.30
C GLY A 51 10.11 -9.07 -8.41
N VAL A 52 9.92 -9.30 -7.11
CA VAL A 52 10.99 -9.69 -6.18
C VAL A 52 11.67 -10.98 -6.62
N MET A 53 10.92 -11.95 -7.13
CA MET A 53 11.44 -13.25 -7.55
C MET A 53 12.07 -13.22 -8.96
N SER A 54 11.67 -12.28 -9.83
CA SER A 54 12.11 -12.24 -11.23
C SER A 54 13.50 -11.64 -11.45
N VAL A 55 14.03 -10.86 -10.50
CA VAL A 55 15.35 -10.21 -10.64
C VAL A 55 16.48 -11.23 -10.73
N ARG A 56 16.43 -12.30 -9.91
CA ARG A 56 17.46 -13.35 -9.90
C ARG A 56 16.88 -14.67 -9.39
N THR A 57 16.50 -15.55 -10.31
CA THR A 57 15.84 -16.84 -10.01
C THR A 57 16.64 -17.72 -9.03
N GLY A 58 17.98 -17.71 -9.11
CA GLY A 58 18.85 -18.45 -8.18
C GLY A 58 18.92 -17.90 -6.75
N LEU A 59 18.40 -16.69 -6.49
CA LEU A 59 18.30 -16.08 -5.16
C LEU A 59 16.85 -15.80 -4.75
N ALA A 60 15.87 -16.35 -5.49
CA ALA A 60 14.45 -16.05 -5.29
C ALA A 60 13.98 -16.36 -3.86
N GLY A 61 14.50 -17.42 -3.23
CA GLY A 61 14.19 -17.79 -1.85
C GLY A 61 14.64 -16.74 -0.82
N SER A 62 15.88 -16.26 -0.91
CA SER A 62 16.39 -15.21 -0.02
C SER A 62 15.73 -13.85 -0.29
N ALA A 63 15.45 -13.53 -1.55
CA ALA A 63 14.75 -12.31 -1.94
C ALA A 63 13.31 -12.29 -1.38
N ALA A 64 12.57 -13.40 -1.53
CA ALA A 64 11.24 -13.56 -0.96
C ALA A 64 11.26 -13.52 0.58
N GLY A 65 12.25 -14.16 1.21
CA GLY A 65 12.43 -14.12 2.67
C GLY A 65 12.68 -12.69 3.20
N LEU A 66 13.55 -11.93 2.53
CA LEU A 66 13.82 -10.53 2.88
C LEU A 66 12.58 -9.64 2.65
N ALA A 67 11.89 -9.79 1.52
CA ALA A 67 10.65 -9.06 1.25
C ALA A 67 9.56 -9.35 2.29
N GLY A 68 9.43 -10.61 2.71
CA GLY A 68 8.56 -11.01 3.82
C GLY A 68 8.94 -10.34 5.14
N ALA A 69 10.23 -10.36 5.49
CA ALA A 69 10.75 -9.72 6.70
C ALA A 69 10.47 -8.21 6.72
N VAL A 70 10.71 -7.51 5.60
CA VAL A 70 10.41 -6.07 5.45
C VAL A 70 8.91 -5.80 5.56
N THR A 71 8.07 -6.66 4.97
CA THR A 71 6.61 -6.53 5.07
C THR A 71 6.12 -6.67 6.50
N VAL A 72 6.62 -7.66 7.24
CA VAL A 72 6.27 -7.88 8.65
C VAL A 72 6.79 -6.75 9.53
N ALA A 73 8.05 -6.34 9.36
CA ALA A 73 8.65 -5.25 10.12
C ALA A 73 7.89 -3.93 9.89
N GLY A 74 7.64 -3.58 8.63
CA GLY A 74 6.86 -2.38 8.28
C GLY A 74 5.44 -2.44 8.84
N GLY A 75 4.75 -3.58 8.68
CA GLY A 75 3.42 -3.79 9.25
C GLY A 75 3.39 -3.62 10.77
N ALA A 76 4.37 -4.20 11.48
CA ALA A 76 4.51 -4.04 12.92
C ALA A 76 4.77 -2.58 13.32
N THR A 77 5.65 -1.87 12.60
CA THR A 77 5.93 -0.45 12.86
C THR A 77 4.66 0.40 12.70
N PHE A 78 3.94 0.26 11.58
CA PHE A 78 2.71 1.01 11.35
C PHE A 78 1.60 0.63 12.35
N SER A 79 1.48 -0.64 12.71
CA SER A 79 0.51 -1.11 13.70
C SER A 79 0.79 -0.52 15.09
N SER A 80 2.06 -0.51 15.52
CA SER A 80 2.48 0.10 16.78
C SER A 80 2.26 1.61 16.81
N ILE A 81 2.57 2.32 15.72
CA ILE A 81 2.30 3.76 15.59
C ILE A 81 0.78 4.02 15.69
N THR A 82 -0.03 3.21 15.02
CA THR A 82 -1.49 3.32 15.05
C THR A 82 -2.03 3.09 16.45
N ALA A 83 -1.57 2.03 17.13
CA ALA A 83 -1.98 1.71 18.49
C ALA A 83 -1.60 2.83 19.48
N ALA A 84 -0.44 3.44 19.33
CA ALA A 84 0.00 4.54 20.19
C ALA A 84 -0.74 5.87 19.92
N ALA A 85 -1.22 6.08 18.68
CA ALA A 85 -1.91 7.32 18.28
C ALA A 85 -3.43 7.28 18.49
N ILE A 86 -4.02 6.09 18.69
CA ILE A 86 -5.45 5.89 18.89
C ILE A 86 -5.89 6.34 20.30
N SER A 87 -7.01 7.05 20.35
CA SER A 87 -7.82 7.37 21.52
C SER A 87 -9.29 7.07 21.19
N GLU A 88 -10.14 6.87 22.21
CA GLU A 88 -11.56 6.55 22.02
C GLU A 88 -12.29 7.55 21.11
N GLN A 89 -11.85 8.81 21.09
CA GLN A 89 -12.54 9.88 20.38
C GLN A 89 -12.03 10.13 18.96
N ASN A 90 -10.83 9.63 18.61
CA ASN A 90 -10.19 9.92 17.31
C ASN A 90 -9.86 8.68 16.48
N ALA A 91 -10.26 7.47 16.94
CA ALA A 91 -9.83 6.22 16.34
C ALA A 91 -10.06 6.14 14.83
N ILE A 92 -11.25 6.53 14.36
CA ILE A 92 -11.61 6.50 12.94
C ILE A 92 -10.67 7.41 12.12
N VAL A 93 -10.50 8.65 12.55
CA VAL A 93 -9.68 9.64 11.82
C VAL A 93 -8.22 9.22 11.80
N VAL A 94 -7.67 8.78 12.94
CA VAL A 94 -6.27 8.37 13.05
C VAL A 94 -5.99 7.16 12.16
N THR A 95 -6.83 6.12 12.22
CA THR A 95 -6.67 4.94 11.37
C THR A 95 -6.73 5.30 9.89
N LEU A 96 -7.71 6.11 9.46
CA LEU A 96 -7.83 6.52 8.06
C LEU A 96 -6.64 7.37 7.59
N CYS A 97 -6.13 8.26 8.43
CA CYS A 97 -4.94 9.05 8.14
C CYS A 97 -3.68 8.18 8.00
N ILE A 98 -3.49 7.19 8.88
CA ILE A 98 -2.34 6.27 8.78
C ILE A 98 -2.46 5.37 7.55
N MET A 99 -3.66 4.86 7.25
CA MET A 99 -3.91 4.10 6.02
C MET A 99 -3.64 4.93 4.77
N LEU A 100 -4.06 6.20 4.75
CA LEU A 100 -3.78 7.14 3.65
C LEU A 100 -2.26 7.37 3.51
N ALA A 101 -1.57 7.67 4.61
CA ALA A 101 -0.12 7.90 4.62
C ALA A 101 0.65 6.67 4.12
N ALA A 102 0.30 5.47 4.61
CA ALA A 102 0.90 4.22 4.17
C ALA A 102 0.65 3.96 2.68
N THR A 103 -0.55 4.27 2.18
CA THR A 103 -0.90 4.09 0.76
C THR A 103 -0.15 5.08 -0.14
N VAL A 104 0.00 6.34 0.28
CA VAL A 104 0.81 7.35 -0.42
C VAL A 104 2.27 6.91 -0.45
N PHE A 105 2.83 6.45 0.67
CA PHE A 105 4.20 5.94 0.73
C PHE A 105 4.40 4.76 -0.22
N ALA A 106 3.45 3.81 -0.25
CA ALA A 106 3.48 2.68 -1.18
C ALA A 106 3.37 3.12 -2.65
N LEU A 107 2.59 4.16 -2.96
CA LEU A 107 2.49 4.72 -4.31
C LEU A 107 3.82 5.36 -4.73
N LEU A 108 4.45 6.16 -3.86
CA LEU A 108 5.76 6.76 -4.11
C LEU A 108 6.84 5.70 -4.35
N ALA A 109 6.88 4.65 -3.52
CA ALA A 109 7.78 3.52 -3.72
C ALA A 109 7.54 2.81 -5.06
N GLY A 110 6.27 2.64 -5.47
CA GLY A 110 5.92 2.09 -6.77
C GLY A 110 6.34 2.98 -7.95
N CYS A 111 6.22 4.31 -7.82
CA CYS A 111 6.73 5.26 -8.81
C CYS A 111 8.26 5.20 -8.91
N TRP A 112 8.94 5.15 -7.76
CA TRP A 112 10.40 5.04 -7.70
C TRP A 112 10.90 3.75 -8.35
N ALA A 113 10.26 2.62 -8.07
CA ALA A 113 10.58 1.34 -8.72
C ALA A 113 10.42 1.43 -10.24
N ARG A 114 9.33 2.04 -10.73
CA ARG A 114 9.11 2.21 -12.18
C ARG A 114 10.19 3.09 -12.82
N PHE A 115 10.58 4.16 -12.15
CA PHE A 115 11.64 5.05 -12.61
C PHE A 115 12.99 4.31 -12.71
N LEU A 116 13.32 3.46 -11.74
CA LEU A 116 14.53 2.64 -11.78
C LEU A 116 14.51 1.60 -12.90
N ASP A 117 13.35 0.98 -13.16
CA ASP A 117 13.17 0.04 -14.27
C ASP A 117 13.37 0.72 -15.62
N GLU A 118 12.85 1.94 -15.79
CA GLU A 118 13.04 2.76 -17.01
C GLU A 118 14.52 3.11 -17.24
N GLN A 119 15.32 3.30 -16.18
CA GLN A 119 16.76 3.56 -16.30
C GLN A 119 17.60 2.32 -16.64
N HIS A 120 17.12 1.12 -16.35
CA HIS A 120 17.86 -0.14 -16.55
C HIS A 120 17.42 -0.91 -17.79
N GLN A 121 16.46 -0.41 -18.57
CA GLN A 121 16.21 -0.98 -19.90
C GLN A 121 17.44 -0.70 -20.79
N PRO A 122 18.22 -1.73 -21.20
CA PRO A 122 19.21 -1.52 -22.24
C PRO A 122 18.47 -1.02 -23.48
N GLU A 123 19.00 0.03 -24.11
CA GLU A 123 18.54 0.44 -25.44
C GLU A 123 18.50 -0.80 -26.32
N VAL A 124 17.30 -1.29 -26.63
CA VAL A 124 17.12 -2.32 -27.64
C VAL A 124 17.49 -1.61 -28.94
N GLY A 125 18.73 -1.80 -29.36
CA GLY A 125 19.29 -1.24 -30.57
C GLY A 125 18.38 -1.53 -31.76
N ASN A 126 18.11 -0.45 -32.51
CA ASN A 126 17.61 -0.48 -33.88
C ASN A 126 18.46 -1.37 -34.78
#